data_AF-A0A161KJA4-F1
#
_entry.id   AF-A0A161KJA4-F1
#
_cell.length_a   1.000
_cell.length_b   1.000
_cell.length_c   1.000
_cell.angle_alpha   90.00
_cell.angle_beta   90.00
_cell.angle_gamma   90.00
#
_symmetry.space_group_name_H-M   'P 1'
#
loop_
_entity.id
_entity.type
_entity.pdbx_description
1 polymer ?
#
loop_
_entity_poly.entity_id
_entity_poly.type
_entity_poly.pdbx_seq_one_letter_code
_entity_poly.pdbx_strand_id
1 'polypeptide(L)' 'MGSTHPGFVGIEGYVVDETRNTLVIVGEKVWRVPKDICIFEFETEDGTKIKIPGERLVGRPEMRLKKRWRK' A
#
# COMPACT_ATOMS: atom_id res chain seq x y z
N MET A 1 9.22 -1.09 8.52
CA MET A 1 9.31 -0.27 7.28
C MET A 1 8.97 1.20 7.59
N GLY A 2 9.64 2.15 6.93
CA GLY A 2 9.61 3.57 7.29
C GLY A 2 8.41 4.36 6.72
N SER A 3 8.00 5.38 7.47
CA SER A 3 7.06 6.43 7.09
C SER A 3 7.62 7.77 7.56
N THR A 4 7.25 8.87 6.92
CA THR A 4 7.59 10.22 7.44
C THR A 4 6.85 10.54 8.73
N HIS A 5 5.82 9.76 9.10
CA HIS A 5 5.13 9.84 10.37
C HIS A 5 5.43 8.60 11.24
N PRO A 6 6.00 8.76 12.46
CA PRO A 6 6.42 7.64 13.31
C PRO A 6 5.32 6.62 13.61
N GLY A 7 4.07 7.09 13.74
CA GLY A 7 2.90 6.24 14.05
C GLY A 7 2.49 5.24 12.96
N PHE A 8 3.09 5.29 11.76
CA PHE A 8 2.81 4.33 10.68
C PHE A 8 3.98 3.37 10.41
N VAL A 9 5.05 3.46 11.20
CA VAL A 9 6.21 2.56 11.09
C VAL A 9 5.88 1.23 11.73
N GLY A 10 6.14 0.13 11.01
CA GLY A 10 5.99 -1.23 11.54
C GLY A 10 4.55 -1.76 11.58
N ILE A 11 3.61 -1.11 10.87
CA ILE A 11 2.28 -1.68 10.65
C ILE A 11 2.41 -2.86 9.68
N GLU A 12 1.88 -4.00 10.10
CA GLU A 12 1.84 -5.24 9.33
C GLU A 12 0.43 -5.83 9.34
N GLY A 13 0.06 -6.54 8.28
CA GLY A 13 -1.26 -7.14 8.11
C GLY A 13 -1.70 -7.22 6.66
N TYR A 14 -2.95 -7.61 6.45
CA TYR A 14 -3.53 -7.79 5.11
C TYR A 14 -4.24 -6.52 4.64
N VAL A 15 -4.04 -6.16 3.38
CA VAL A 15 -4.80 -5.08 2.74
C VAL A 15 -6.21 -5.57 2.43
N VAL A 16 -7.22 -4.94 3.01
CA VAL A 16 -8.64 -5.31 2.81
C VAL A 16 -9.41 -4.31 1.95
N ASP A 17 -8.93 -3.06 1.88
CA ASP A 17 -9.57 -2.01 1.09
C ASP A 17 -8.55 -0.97 0.62
N GLU A 18 -8.85 -0.32 -0.49
CA GLU A 18 -8.01 0.68 -1.13
C GLU A 18 -8.85 1.83 -1.70
N THR A 19 -8.51 3.04 -1.30
CA THR A 19 -9.06 4.26 -1.92
C THR A 19 -8.02 4.92 -2.82
N ARG A 20 -8.35 6.09 -3.40
CA ARG A 20 -7.41 6.87 -4.20
C ARG A 20 -6.09 7.13 -3.46
N ASN A 21 -6.15 7.48 -2.18
CA ASN A 21 -5.00 7.98 -1.42
C ASN A 21 -4.64 7.10 -0.23
N THR A 22 -5.47 6.13 0.17
CA THR A 22 -5.27 5.34 1.38
C THR A 22 -5.34 3.84 1.12
N LEU A 23 -4.69 3.08 1.99
CA LEU A 23 -4.89 1.63 2.15
C LEU A 23 -5.49 1.34 3.53
N VAL A 24 -6.34 0.33 3.60
CA VAL A 24 -6.84 -0.22 4.86
C VAL A 24 -6.13 -1.55 5.11
N ILE A 25 -5.37 -1.62 6.19
CA ILE A 25 -4.58 -2.78 6.59
C ILE A 25 -5.18 -3.35 7.88
N VAL A 26 -5.44 -4.65 7.89
CA VAL A 26 -5.94 -5.39 9.05
C VAL A 26 -4.83 -6.27 9.60
N GLY A 27 -4.32 -5.90 10.78
CA GLY A 27 -3.40 -6.68 11.61
C GLY A 27 -4.03 -6.90 12.99
N GLU A 28 -3.27 -6.61 14.06
CA GLU A 28 -3.83 -6.57 15.44
C GLU A 28 -5.01 -5.61 15.58
N LYS A 29 -5.03 -4.55 14.78
CA LYS A 29 -6.15 -3.62 14.63
C LYS A 29 -6.26 -3.16 13.19
N VAL A 30 -7.34 -2.44 12.90
CA VAL A 30 -7.58 -1.84 11.60
C VAL A 30 -6.83 -0.51 11.50
N TRP A 31 -5.99 -0.39 10.48
CA TRP A 31 -5.24 0.81 10.17
C TRP A 31 -5.70 1.37 8.83
N ARG A 32 -5.92 2.68 8.77
CA ARG A 32 -6.07 3.40 7.51
C ARG A 32 -4.84 4.27 7.31
N VAL A 33 -4.00 3.91 6.35
CA VAL A 33 -2.71 4.55 6.11
C VAL A 33 -2.71 5.33 4.79
N PRO A 34 -2.18 6.56 4.78
CA PRO A 34 -1.97 7.32 3.55
C PRO A 34 -0.83 6.73 2.72
N LYS A 35 -1.01 6.70 1.40
CA LYS A 35 -0.07 6.07 0.46
C LYS A 35 1.17 6.92 0.21
N ASP A 36 1.00 8.23 0.02
CA ASP A 36 2.05 9.18 -0.37
C ASP A 36 3.23 9.25 0.60
N ILE A 37 2.98 9.06 1.90
CA ILE A 37 4.00 9.17 2.95
C ILE A 37 4.53 7.84 3.49
N CYS A 38 4.11 6.71 2.91
CA CYS A 38 4.48 5.37 3.38
C CYS A 38 5.26 4.59 2.32
N ILE A 39 6.19 3.75 2.77
CA ILE A 39 6.83 2.72 1.94
C ILE A 39 6.20 1.39 2.32
N PHE A 40 5.74 0.63 1.32
CA PHE A 40 5.07 -0.65 1.51
C PHE A 40 5.96 -1.82 1.07
N GLU A 41 5.88 -2.93 1.82
CA GLU A 41 6.39 -4.25 1.44
C GLU A 41 5.16 -5.11 1.19
N PHE A 42 4.98 -5.60 -0.02
CA PHE A 42 3.98 -6.60 -0.31
C PHE A 42 4.65 -7.95 -0.47
N GLU A 43 4.01 -8.98 0.07
CA GLU A 43 4.41 -10.36 -0.15
C GLU A 43 3.54 -10.97 -1.26
N THR A 44 4.16 -11.60 -2.25
CA THR A 44 3.43 -12.36 -3.27
C THR A 44 3.11 -13.77 -2.77
N GLU A 45 2.19 -14.46 -3.45
CA GLU A 45 1.84 -15.86 -3.12
C GLU A 45 3.07 -16.79 -3.13
N ASP A 46 4.06 -16.49 -3.97
CA ASP A 46 5.34 -17.21 -4.04
C ASP A 46 6.36 -16.81 -2.95
N GLY A 47 5.98 -15.96 -1.99
CA GLY A 47 6.85 -15.47 -0.90
C GLY A 47 7.84 -14.37 -1.32
N THR A 48 7.71 -13.80 -2.53
CA THR A 48 8.57 -12.70 -2.96
C THR A 48 8.16 -11.40 -2.32
N LYS A 49 9.12 -10.68 -1.74
CA LYS A 49 8.91 -9.37 -1.10
C LYS A 49 9.14 -8.23 -2.09
N ILE A 50 8.09 -7.44 -2.33
CA ILE A 50 8.09 -6.29 -3.24
C ILE A 50 8.04 -5.00 -2.41
N LYS A 51 9.15 -4.26 -2.43
CA LYS A 51 9.25 -2.94 -1.79
C LYS A 51 8.92 -1.83 -2.78
N ILE A 52 7.93 -1.00 -2.46
CA ILE A 52 7.49 0.10 -3.33
C ILE A 52 7.11 1.35 -2.51
N PRO A 53 7.54 2.56 -2.93
CA PRO A 53 7.02 3.80 -2.38
C PRO A 53 5.53 3.93 -2.67
N GLY A 54 4.72 4.22 -1.65
CA GLY A 54 3.28 4.30 -1.78
C GLY A 54 2.78 5.44 -2.66
N GLU A 55 3.59 6.49 -2.86
CA GLU A 55 3.33 7.54 -3.86
C GLU A 55 3.04 6.95 -5.26
N ARG A 56 3.73 5.86 -5.64
CA ARG A 56 3.50 5.17 -6.93
C ARG A 56 2.16 4.43 -6.99
N LEU A 57 1.55 4.16 -5.84
CA LEU A 57 0.24 3.52 -5.68
C LEU A 57 -0.90 4.52 -5.59
N VAL A 58 -0.62 5.84 -5.61
CA VAL A 58 -1.67 6.86 -5.60
C VAL A 58 -2.53 6.75 -6.86
N GLY A 59 -3.84 6.72 -6.65
CA GLY A 59 -4.84 6.40 -7.67
C GLY A 59 -5.80 5.33 -7.18
N ARG A 60 -7.03 5.36 -7.69
CA ARG A 60 -8.02 4.33 -7.38
C ARG A 60 -7.65 2.99 -8.06
N PRO A 61 -7.96 1.82 -7.47
CA PRO A 61 -7.58 0.52 -8.03
C PRO A 61 -7.92 0.36 -9.52
N GLU A 62 -9.15 0.72 -9.90
CA GLU A 62 -9.68 0.64 -11.26
C GLU A 62 -8.93 1.55 -12.25
N MET A 63 -8.44 2.69 -11.77
CA MET A 63 -7.65 3.63 -12.58
C MET A 63 -6.21 3.14 -12.78
N ARG A 64 -5.65 2.40 -11.81
CA ARG A 64 -4.29 1.84 -11.90
C ARG A 64 -4.22 0.69 -12.90
N LEU A 65 -5.28 -0.12 -13.03
CA LEU A 65 -5.38 -1.19 -14.03
C LEU A 65 -5.22 -0.69 -15.47
N LYS A 66 -5.72 0.51 -15.77
CA LYS A 66 -5.64 1.12 -17.12
C LYS A 66 -4.21 1.51 -17.52
N LYS A 67 -3.31 1.75 -16.56
CA LYS A 67 -1.89 2.05 -16.84
C LYS A 67 -1.11 0.86 -17.40
N ARG A 68 -1.66 -0.37 -17.32
CA ARG A 68 -1.05 -1.58 -17.88
C ARG A 68 -1.07 -1.60 -19.41
N TRP A 69 -2.00 -0.86 -20.03
CA TRP A 69 -2.18 -0.85 -21.47
C TRP A 69 -1.37 0.31 -22.07
N ARG A 70 -0.21 0.00 -22.62
CA ARG A 70 0.53 0.90 -23.51
C ARG A 70 0.09 0.61 -24.94
N LYS A 71 -0.22 1.67 -25.70
CA LYS A 71 -0.33 1.61 -27.16
C LYS A 71 1.06 1.43 -27.77
#